data_AF-A0AB37WJ97-F1
#
_entry.id   AF-A0AB37WJ97-F1
#
_cell.length_a   1.000
_cell.length_b   1.000
_cell.length_c   1.000
_cell.angle_alpha   90.00
_cell.angle_beta   90.00
_cell.angle_gamma   90.00
#
_symmetry.space_group_name_H-M   'P 1'
#
loop_
_entity.id
_entity.type
_entity.pdbx_description
1 polymer ?
#
loop_
_entity_poly.entity_id
_entity_poly.type
_entity_poly.pdbx_seq_one_letter_code
_entity_poly.pdbx_strand_id
1 'polypeptide(L)'
;MQIARGRRGLGASLVECAPLTLLLPCAVADGWRVWPLLAIWIGGYAVRRRHEDRQLTTDCAVSGIVYAWFARENLIATASKSWNIWMGWIRSAERTSLIYAVSSVALPLTILAFFLWRTFVSSKNTTATPLDISRWRSQIETPKPKIFPCQTTHARIFPKRHGFAYSYLQCGFPIISSGTKYNGIEFPSGEDRTLGRWWLRVRAEDYLERGGGTFGFYWKLRTYLRAQHVEDSEWEYAYLVTAPRFFGYAFNPVSFWYVYDREHELKKMILEVNNTFGERRMYLLDGSSPSSPPRTSDSEQTSGSEGQESQVPVEAKSKFTDVWMKDFHVSPFNSRKGSYALKAQNPFPCVDYRNPMIDNTITLKSSKDHGKLVARLYSTGKAIDTDQLGLFGTMRFILSWWWVGFVTFPRIIREAFKIFFKRKLHVWFRPEVLTSSVGRLPTSAEM
;
A
#
# COMPACT_ATOMS: atom_id res chain seq x y z
N MET A 1 6.63 -34.93 -2.27
CA MET A 1 8.06 -34.72 -1.92
C MET A 1 8.10 -33.87 -0.65
N GLN A 2 8.71 -34.39 0.42
CA GLN A 2 8.55 -33.94 1.81
C GLN A 2 8.99 -32.48 2.04
N ILE A 3 8.11 -31.69 2.68
CA ILE A 3 8.42 -30.35 3.18
C ILE A 3 9.15 -30.50 4.52
N ALA A 4 10.42 -30.08 4.55
CA ALA A 4 11.21 -30.01 5.76
C ALA A 4 10.57 -29.06 6.79
N ARG A 5 9.91 -29.61 7.79
CA ARG A 5 9.52 -28.92 9.03
C ARG A 5 10.78 -28.64 9.85
N GLY A 6 11.39 -27.48 9.64
CA GLY A 6 12.43 -26.95 10.52
C GLY A 6 11.81 -26.44 11.82
N ARG A 7 11.79 -27.28 12.87
CA ARG A 7 11.63 -26.85 14.26
C ARG A 7 12.75 -25.85 14.58
N ARG A 8 12.48 -24.54 14.51
CA ARG A 8 13.35 -23.55 15.16
C ARG A 8 13.06 -23.63 16.66
N GLY A 9 14.04 -24.13 17.41
CA GLY A 9 13.97 -24.30 18.86
C GLY A 9 13.74 -22.99 19.61
N LEU A 10 13.25 -23.08 20.85
CA LEU A 10 12.95 -21.96 21.75
C LEU A 10 14.08 -20.91 21.83
N GLY A 11 15.35 -21.29 21.61
CA GLY A 11 16.49 -20.36 21.59
C GLY A 11 16.42 -19.28 20.50
N ALA A 12 15.79 -19.54 19.34
CA ALA A 12 15.63 -18.54 18.28
C ALA A 12 14.59 -17.46 18.64
N SER A 13 13.64 -17.77 19.53
CA SER A 13 12.61 -16.81 19.96
C SER A 13 13.12 -15.80 20.99
N LEU A 14 14.21 -16.09 21.71
CA LEU A 14 14.82 -15.14 22.65
C LEU A 14 15.74 -14.13 21.94
N VAL A 15 16.41 -14.54 20.87
CA VAL A 15 17.32 -13.68 20.08
C VAL A 15 16.56 -12.69 19.19
N GLU A 16 15.35 -13.03 18.75
CA GLU A 16 14.46 -12.10 18.01
C GLU A 16 13.83 -11.01 18.89
N CYS A 17 13.96 -11.11 20.23
CA CYS A 17 13.39 -10.18 21.22
C CYS A 17 14.40 -9.21 21.85
N ALA A 18 15.67 -9.23 21.45
CA ALA A 18 16.70 -8.32 22.02
C ALA A 18 16.37 -6.80 21.95
N PRO A 19 15.66 -6.27 20.92
CA PRO A 19 15.23 -4.88 20.95
C PRO A 19 14.01 -4.63 21.87
N LEU A 20 13.16 -5.63 22.13
CA LEU A 20 12.06 -5.51 23.12
C LEU A 20 12.62 -5.30 24.54
N THR A 21 13.71 -6.00 24.88
CA THR A 21 14.34 -5.90 26.21
C THR A 21 15.04 -4.56 26.47
N LEU A 22 15.47 -3.85 25.43
CA LEU A 22 16.05 -2.50 25.54
C LEU A 22 14.98 -1.39 25.55
N LEU A 23 13.82 -1.63 24.94
CA LEU A 23 12.74 -0.65 24.81
C LEU A 23 11.83 -0.56 26.04
N LEU A 24 11.60 -1.68 26.72
CA LEU A 24 10.71 -1.75 27.89
C LEU A 24 11.17 -0.89 29.09
N PRO A 25 12.46 -0.89 29.50
CA PRO A 25 12.92 -0.05 30.59
C PRO A 25 12.83 1.46 30.28
N CYS A 26 13.07 1.85 29.03
CA CYS A 26 13.01 3.25 28.59
C CYS A 26 11.56 3.76 28.40
N ALA A 27 10.63 2.91 27.97
CA ALA A 27 9.21 3.24 27.88
C ALA A 27 8.56 3.49 29.26
N VAL A 28 9.07 2.82 30.29
CA VAL A 28 8.69 3.06 31.68
C VAL A 28 9.25 4.40 32.20
N ALA A 29 10.44 4.82 31.72
CA ALA A 29 11.07 6.08 32.11
C ALA A 29 10.42 7.34 31.48
N ASP A 30 9.90 7.26 30.26
CA ASP A 30 9.31 8.40 29.52
C ASP A 30 7.78 8.56 29.67
N GLY A 31 7.12 7.66 30.41
CA GLY A 31 5.69 7.73 30.70
C GLY A 31 4.75 7.58 29.48
N TRP A 32 3.50 8.02 29.63
CA TRP A 32 2.35 7.81 28.70
C TRP A 32 2.62 8.19 27.22
N ARG A 33 3.59 9.06 26.93
CA ARG A 33 3.81 9.63 25.58
C ARG A 33 4.31 8.62 24.55
N VAL A 34 4.99 7.55 24.97
CA VAL A 34 5.62 6.57 24.06
C VAL A 34 4.81 5.28 23.92
N TRP A 35 3.85 5.05 24.82
CA TRP A 35 2.99 3.87 24.83
C TRP A 35 2.20 3.64 23.54
N PRO A 36 1.65 4.68 22.86
CA PRO A 36 0.92 4.47 21.61
C PRO A 36 1.84 3.87 20.52
N LEU A 37 3.02 4.44 20.29
CA LEU A 37 3.99 3.98 19.29
C LEU A 37 4.47 2.56 19.58
N LEU A 38 4.72 2.25 20.85
CA LEU A 38 5.14 0.92 21.29
C LEU A 38 4.02 -0.11 21.13
N ALA A 39 2.77 0.26 21.43
CA ALA A 39 1.60 -0.60 21.24
C ALA A 39 1.31 -0.89 19.76
N ILE A 40 1.44 0.10 18.88
CA ILE A 40 1.32 -0.09 17.41
C ILE A 40 2.41 -1.01 16.90
N TRP A 41 3.63 -0.84 17.42
CA TRP A 41 4.77 -1.65 17.00
C TRP A 41 4.65 -3.10 17.50
N ILE A 42 4.26 -3.32 18.76
CA ILE A 42 3.99 -4.66 19.31
C ILE A 42 2.81 -5.32 18.58
N GLY A 43 1.73 -4.57 18.32
CA GLY A 43 0.59 -5.06 17.54
C GLY A 43 0.98 -5.45 16.12
N GLY A 44 1.76 -4.60 15.45
CA GLY A 44 2.30 -4.86 14.12
C GLY A 44 3.25 -6.07 14.12
N TYR A 45 4.13 -6.18 15.11
CA TYR A 45 5.04 -7.32 15.30
C TYR A 45 4.27 -8.63 15.47
N ALA A 46 3.24 -8.66 16.32
CA ALA A 46 2.42 -9.85 16.55
C ALA A 46 1.68 -10.29 15.28
N VAL A 47 1.12 -9.34 14.52
CA VAL A 47 0.45 -9.61 13.24
C VAL A 47 1.45 -10.11 12.18
N ARG A 48 2.63 -9.51 12.10
CA ARG A 48 3.66 -9.88 11.10
C ARG A 48 4.32 -11.23 11.41
N ARG A 49 4.53 -11.54 12.69
CA ARG A 49 5.00 -12.86 13.14
C ARG A 49 4.00 -13.96 12.79
N ARG A 50 2.69 -13.67 12.86
CA ARG A 50 1.63 -14.60 12.44
C ARG A 50 1.63 -14.89 10.93
N HIS A 51 2.24 -14.02 10.12
CA HIS A 51 2.34 -14.15 8.66
C HIS A 51 3.75 -14.55 8.16
N GLU A 52 4.63 -15.02 9.05
CA GLU A 52 5.98 -15.54 8.71
C GLU A 52 6.85 -14.58 7.87
N ASP A 53 6.82 -13.29 8.20
CA ASP A 53 7.61 -12.26 7.51
C ASP A 53 9.13 -12.38 7.81
N ARG A 54 9.93 -12.69 6.78
CA ARG A 54 11.39 -12.91 6.87
C ARG A 54 12.21 -11.64 7.16
N GLN A 55 11.61 -10.44 7.09
CA GLN A 55 12.30 -9.16 7.34
C GLN A 55 12.00 -8.55 8.72
N LEU A 56 11.36 -9.32 9.61
CA LEU A 56 11.00 -8.89 10.97
C LEU A 56 12.22 -8.40 11.76
N THR A 57 13.37 -9.09 11.63
CA THR A 57 14.61 -8.77 12.36
C THR A 57 15.23 -7.44 11.93
N THR A 58 15.17 -7.12 10.64
CA THR A 58 15.72 -5.87 10.09
C THR A 58 14.89 -4.66 10.54
N ASP A 59 13.57 -4.81 10.55
CA ASP A 59 12.66 -3.74 10.99
C ASP A 59 12.70 -3.53 12.51
N CYS A 60 12.98 -4.59 13.29
CA CYS A 60 13.26 -4.51 14.71
C CYS A 60 14.54 -3.72 15.02
N ALA A 61 15.60 -3.91 14.24
CA ALA A 61 16.83 -3.15 14.40
C ALA A 61 16.64 -1.65 14.08
N VAL A 62 15.98 -1.34 12.95
CA VAL A 62 15.73 0.05 12.54
C VAL A 62 14.83 0.78 13.55
N SER A 63 13.77 0.11 14.02
CA SER A 63 12.85 0.69 15.01
C SER A 63 13.54 0.91 16.36
N GLY A 64 14.41 -0.01 16.78
CA GLY A 64 15.25 0.15 17.97
C GLY A 64 16.19 1.34 17.87
N ILE A 65 16.83 1.55 16.72
CA ILE A 65 17.74 2.69 16.47
C ILE A 65 16.97 4.02 16.52
N VAL A 66 15.81 4.10 15.85
CA VAL A 66 14.98 5.31 15.84
C VAL A 66 14.50 5.65 17.25
N TYR A 67 14.10 4.64 18.02
CA TYR A 67 13.68 4.85 19.40
C TYR A 67 14.83 5.31 20.30
N ALA A 68 16.02 4.70 20.17
CA ALA A 68 17.21 5.13 20.91
C ALA A 68 17.58 6.59 20.61
N TRP A 69 17.33 7.05 19.38
CA TRP A 69 17.53 8.44 19.00
C TRP A 69 16.50 9.41 19.58
N PHE A 70 15.23 9.01 19.71
CA PHE A 70 14.20 9.83 20.37
C PHE A 70 14.37 9.87 21.89
N ALA A 71 14.75 8.75 22.50
CA ALA A 71 15.03 8.67 23.93
C ALA A 71 16.45 9.16 24.29
N ARG A 72 17.19 9.78 23.37
CA ARG A 72 18.63 10.07 23.53
C ARG A 72 18.95 10.89 24.78
N GLU A 73 18.13 11.86 25.16
CA GLU A 73 18.39 12.72 26.32
C GLU A 73 18.26 11.94 27.63
N ASN A 74 17.24 11.09 27.73
CA ASN A 74 17.04 10.19 28.86
C ASN A 74 18.01 9.01 28.86
N LEU A 75 18.41 8.53 27.68
CA LEU A 75 19.48 7.53 27.52
C LEU A 75 20.81 8.10 27.96
N ILE A 76 21.13 9.35 27.63
CA ILE A 76 22.35 10.05 28.10
C ILE A 76 22.29 10.27 29.61
N ALA A 77 21.13 10.65 30.17
CA ALA A 77 20.95 10.83 31.62
C ALA A 77 21.02 9.50 32.40
N THR A 78 20.47 8.42 31.84
CA THR A 78 20.53 7.08 32.44
C THR A 78 21.93 6.49 32.28
N ALA A 79 22.55 6.67 31.11
CA ALA A 79 23.92 6.24 30.85
C ALA A 79 24.92 7.01 31.69
N SER A 80 24.74 8.31 31.95
CA SER A 80 25.61 9.09 32.84
C SER A 80 25.46 8.66 34.30
N LYS A 81 24.23 8.35 34.74
CA LYS A 81 23.98 7.80 36.08
C LYS A 81 24.59 6.40 36.24
N SER A 82 24.43 5.53 35.24
CA SER A 82 25.07 4.21 35.18
C SER A 82 26.59 4.31 35.06
N TRP A 83 27.12 5.30 34.32
CA TRP A 83 28.55 5.58 34.18
C TRP A 83 29.17 6.05 35.49
N ASN A 84 28.47 6.87 36.27
CA ASN A 84 28.92 7.30 37.60
C ASN A 84 28.94 6.14 38.60
N ILE A 85 27.96 5.24 38.52
CA ILE A 85 27.94 4.00 39.31
C ILE A 85 29.11 3.09 38.87
N TRP A 86 29.32 2.93 37.56
CA TRP A 86 30.39 2.11 37.00
C TRP A 86 31.79 2.64 37.33
N MET A 87 32.00 3.96 37.28
CA MET A 87 33.22 4.63 37.73
C MET A 87 33.42 4.50 39.25
N GLY A 88 32.34 4.40 40.03
CA GLY A 88 32.41 4.06 41.46
C GLY A 88 32.93 2.64 41.70
N TRP A 89 32.47 1.68 40.90
CA TRP A 89 32.90 0.26 40.97
C TRP A 89 34.32 0.04 40.45
N ILE A 90 34.78 0.82 39.46
CA ILE A 90 36.17 0.79 38.97
C ILE A 90 37.14 1.42 39.97
N ARG A 91 36.71 2.45 40.70
CA ARG A 91 37.52 3.07 41.76
C ARG A 91 37.69 2.14 42.98
N SER A 92 36.78 1.20 43.22
CA SER A 92 36.92 0.14 44.24
C SER A 92 37.48 -1.16 43.61
N ALA A 93 38.73 -1.11 43.15
CA ALA A 93 39.32 -2.20 42.39
C ALA A 93 39.72 -3.41 43.27
N GLU A 94 38.98 -4.51 43.15
CA GLU A 94 39.52 -5.87 43.32
C GLU A 94 39.51 -6.62 41.98
N ARG A 95 40.48 -7.52 41.79
CA ARG A 95 40.80 -8.23 40.52
C ARG A 95 39.61 -8.91 39.83
N THR A 96 38.55 -9.24 40.56
CA THR A 96 37.31 -9.81 40.03
C THR A 96 36.49 -8.82 39.20
N SER A 97 36.59 -7.50 39.42
CA SER A 97 35.80 -6.49 38.68
C SER A 97 36.28 -6.29 37.24
N LEU A 98 37.57 -6.55 36.95
CA LEU A 98 38.13 -6.38 35.62
C LEU A 98 37.60 -7.43 34.63
N ILE A 99 37.40 -8.68 35.06
CA ILE A 99 36.85 -9.76 34.24
C ILE A 99 35.38 -9.49 33.91
N TYR A 100 34.61 -9.00 34.89
CA TYR A 100 33.22 -8.60 34.67
C TYR A 100 33.11 -7.37 33.76
N ALA A 101 33.97 -6.36 33.91
CA ALA A 101 34.02 -5.19 33.04
C ALA A 101 34.40 -5.54 31.59
N VAL A 102 35.38 -6.43 31.40
CA VAL A 102 35.75 -6.91 30.06
C VAL A 102 34.64 -7.76 29.45
N SER A 103 33.97 -8.64 30.21
CA SER A 103 32.85 -9.45 29.69
C SER A 103 31.61 -8.62 29.32
N SER A 104 31.31 -7.57 30.07
CA SER A 104 30.13 -6.69 29.86
C SER A 104 30.31 -5.68 28.73
N VAL A 105 31.54 -5.43 28.28
CA VAL A 105 31.85 -4.51 27.17
C VAL A 105 32.29 -5.27 25.92
N ALA A 106 33.15 -6.29 26.06
CA ALA A 106 33.64 -7.06 24.91
C ALA A 106 32.55 -7.95 24.29
N LEU A 107 31.63 -8.50 25.08
CA LEU A 107 30.53 -9.32 24.55
C LEU A 107 29.55 -8.50 23.70
N PRO A 108 29.05 -7.32 24.11
CA PRO A 108 28.21 -6.50 23.24
C PRO A 108 28.98 -5.92 22.04
N LEU A 109 30.27 -5.59 22.17
CA LEU A 109 31.07 -5.12 21.04
C LEU A 109 31.32 -6.23 20.01
N THR A 110 31.55 -7.47 20.44
CA THR A 110 31.70 -8.63 19.53
C THR A 110 30.37 -9.01 18.89
N ILE A 111 29.25 -8.93 19.62
CA ILE A 111 27.90 -9.09 19.06
C ILE A 111 27.61 -7.99 18.03
N LEU A 112 27.91 -6.73 18.34
CA LEU A 112 27.73 -5.61 17.41
C LEU A 112 28.61 -5.77 16.16
N ALA A 113 29.88 -6.16 16.33
CA ALA A 113 30.79 -6.46 15.23
C ALA A 113 30.28 -7.65 14.38
N PHE A 114 29.71 -8.69 14.99
CA PHE A 114 29.10 -9.80 14.28
C PHE A 114 27.85 -9.38 13.49
N PHE A 115 27.01 -8.49 14.04
CA PHE A 115 25.87 -7.93 13.32
C PHE A 115 26.29 -7.00 12.18
N LEU A 116 27.29 -6.14 12.40
CA LEU A 116 27.87 -5.28 11.35
C LEU A 116 28.56 -6.12 10.25
N TRP A 117 29.26 -7.19 10.62
CA TRP A 117 29.82 -8.14 9.67
C TRP A 117 28.73 -8.89 8.91
N ARG A 118 27.64 -9.30 9.56
CA ARG A 118 26.54 -10.00 8.90
C ARG A 118 25.73 -9.08 7.97
N THR A 119 25.54 -7.81 8.31
CA THR A 119 24.95 -6.83 7.39
C THR A 119 25.90 -6.52 6.24
N PHE A 120 27.21 -6.45 6.47
CA PHE A 120 28.22 -6.28 5.43
C PHE A 120 28.34 -7.50 4.51
N VAL A 121 28.30 -8.73 5.03
CA VAL A 121 28.28 -9.98 4.26
C VAL A 121 26.94 -10.19 3.55
N SER A 122 25.81 -9.78 4.14
CA SER A 122 24.52 -9.73 3.44
C SER A 122 24.52 -8.68 2.33
N SER A 123 25.23 -7.57 2.51
CA SER A 123 25.45 -6.55 1.47
C SER A 123 26.38 -7.05 0.37
N LYS A 124 27.39 -7.88 0.69
CA LYS A 124 28.25 -8.58 -0.29
C LYS A 124 27.56 -9.76 -0.97
N ASN A 125 26.66 -10.49 -0.32
CA ASN A 125 25.80 -11.47 -0.99
C ASN A 125 24.66 -10.81 -1.81
N THR A 126 24.51 -9.49 -1.67
CA THR A 126 23.73 -8.63 -2.55
C THR A 126 24.64 -7.76 -3.42
N THR A 127 25.89 -8.15 -3.66
CA THR A 127 26.59 -7.74 -4.88
C THR A 127 26.18 -8.69 -6.00
N ALA A 128 24.90 -8.62 -6.38
CA ALA A 128 24.72 -8.30 -7.79
C ALA A 128 25.38 -6.93 -7.92
N THR A 129 26.55 -6.89 -8.55
CA THR A 129 27.00 -5.67 -9.21
C THR A 129 25.76 -5.00 -9.80
N PRO A 130 25.55 -3.69 -9.66
CA PRO A 130 24.73 -3.00 -10.63
C PRO A 130 25.50 -3.19 -11.94
N LEU A 131 25.27 -4.32 -12.61
CA LEU A 131 25.40 -4.37 -14.05
C LEU A 131 24.67 -3.13 -14.50
N ASP A 132 25.41 -2.30 -15.21
CA ASP A 132 24.96 -1.05 -15.73
C ASP A 132 23.87 -1.33 -16.78
N ILE A 133 22.67 -1.67 -16.29
CA ILE A 133 21.47 -1.97 -17.08
C ILE A 133 20.83 -0.65 -17.55
N SER A 134 21.44 0.50 -17.23
CA SER A 134 21.10 1.79 -17.85
C SER A 134 21.14 1.72 -19.38
N ARG A 135 21.91 0.78 -19.95
CA ARG A 135 22.03 0.55 -21.40
C ARG A 135 20.81 -0.15 -22.04
N TRP A 136 19.90 -0.74 -21.26
CA TRP A 136 18.77 -1.53 -21.77
C TRP A 136 17.40 -1.16 -21.19
N ARG A 137 17.30 -0.06 -20.43
CA ARG A 137 15.99 0.61 -20.30
C ARG A 137 15.60 1.07 -21.70
N SER A 138 14.59 0.44 -22.29
CA SER A 138 13.86 1.03 -23.39
C SER A 138 13.53 2.48 -23.01
N GLN A 139 13.72 3.40 -23.94
CA GLN A 139 13.53 4.86 -23.80
C GLN A 139 12.06 5.24 -23.57
N ILE A 140 11.33 4.51 -22.73
CA ILE A 140 9.92 4.76 -22.43
C ILE A 140 9.89 5.78 -21.30
N GLU A 141 9.58 7.01 -21.66
CA GLU A 141 9.29 8.07 -20.70
C GLU A 141 7.99 7.71 -19.97
N THR A 142 8.08 7.43 -18.68
CA THR A 142 6.92 7.08 -17.84
C THR A 142 6.82 7.98 -16.61
N PRO A 143 5.59 8.25 -16.13
CA PRO A 143 5.42 9.04 -14.92
C PRO A 143 6.08 8.38 -13.72
N LYS A 144 6.75 9.18 -12.89
CA LYS A 144 7.45 8.68 -11.69
C LYS A 144 6.48 8.16 -10.62
N PRO A 145 6.94 7.31 -9.69
CA PRO A 145 6.17 6.96 -8.51
C PRO A 145 5.78 8.19 -7.68
N LYS A 146 4.52 8.24 -7.23
CA LYS A 146 3.97 9.36 -6.47
C LYS A 146 3.15 8.85 -5.28
N ILE A 147 3.11 9.61 -4.21
CA ILE A 147 2.17 9.40 -3.10
C ILE A 147 1.05 10.43 -3.22
N PHE A 148 -0.20 9.98 -3.14
CA PHE A 148 -1.39 10.82 -3.25
C PHE A 148 -2.13 10.85 -1.92
N PRO A 149 -2.06 11.98 -1.19
CA PRO A 149 -2.98 12.28 -0.12
C PRO A 149 -4.39 12.41 -0.68
N CYS A 150 -5.28 11.47 -0.36
CA CYS A 150 -6.64 11.46 -0.87
C CYS A 150 -7.68 11.52 0.26
N GLN A 151 -8.90 11.80 -0.15
CA GLN A 151 -10.09 11.62 0.66
C GLN A 151 -11.07 10.75 -0.12
N THR A 152 -11.72 9.83 0.60
CA THR A 152 -12.80 9.01 0.05
C THR A 152 -14.12 9.47 0.64
N THR A 153 -15.11 9.71 -0.22
CA THR A 153 -16.48 10.03 0.18
C THR A 153 -17.42 8.93 -0.31
N HIS A 154 -18.41 8.61 0.52
CA HIS A 154 -19.49 7.70 0.18
C HIS A 154 -20.79 8.41 0.48
N ALA A 155 -21.60 8.66 -0.55
CA ALA A 155 -22.91 9.28 -0.44
C ALA A 155 -23.96 8.31 -0.97
N ARG A 156 -24.71 7.69 -0.05
CA ARG A 156 -25.90 6.91 -0.38
C ARG A 156 -27.09 7.85 -0.48
N ILE A 157 -27.76 7.83 -1.62
CA ILE A 157 -28.95 8.63 -1.92
C ILE A 157 -30.21 7.77 -1.69
N PHE A 158 -30.15 6.48 -2.01
CA PHE A 158 -31.27 5.54 -1.94
C PHE A 158 -30.85 4.17 -1.34
N PRO A 159 -31.71 3.46 -0.59
CA PRO A 159 -33.07 3.83 -0.16
C PRO A 159 -33.13 4.75 1.07
N LYS A 160 -32.06 4.80 1.86
CA LYS A 160 -31.93 5.72 3.01
C LYS A 160 -30.68 6.56 2.83
N ARG A 161 -30.80 7.88 3.00
CA ARG A 161 -29.69 8.82 2.89
C ARG A 161 -28.66 8.56 3.99
N HIS A 162 -27.40 8.40 3.59
CA HIS A 162 -26.26 8.26 4.49
C HIS A 162 -24.99 8.70 3.78
N GLY A 163 -24.20 9.56 4.42
CA GLY A 163 -22.98 10.12 3.84
C GLY A 163 -21.85 10.07 4.84
N PHE A 164 -20.64 9.75 4.39
CA PHE A 164 -19.44 9.86 5.21
C PHE A 164 -18.20 10.09 4.33
N ALA A 165 -17.18 10.69 4.93
CA ALA A 165 -15.91 11.00 4.30
C ALA A 165 -14.75 10.67 5.24
N TYR A 166 -13.62 10.24 4.69
CA TYR A 166 -12.42 9.96 5.47
C TYR A 166 -11.15 10.07 4.62
N SER A 167 -10.05 10.45 5.25
CA SER A 167 -8.72 10.46 4.61
C SER A 167 -8.32 9.05 4.20
N TYR A 168 -7.74 8.93 3.01
CA TYR A 168 -7.29 7.68 2.44
C TYR A 168 -5.99 7.90 1.69
N LEU A 169 -5.00 7.04 1.93
CA LEU A 169 -3.69 7.20 1.33
C LEU A 169 -3.56 6.30 0.12
N GLN A 170 -3.17 6.88 -1.02
CA GLN A 170 -2.96 6.18 -2.28
C GLN A 170 -1.51 6.36 -2.74
N CYS A 171 -0.98 5.38 -3.45
CA CYS A 171 0.34 5.44 -4.06
C CYS A 171 0.24 5.03 -5.53
N GLY A 172 0.98 5.75 -6.36
CA GLY A 172 1.09 5.55 -7.79
C GLY A 172 2.43 4.93 -8.16
N PHE A 173 2.43 3.90 -8.99
CA PHE A 173 3.64 3.31 -9.54
C PHE A 173 3.48 3.00 -11.03
N PRO A 174 4.46 3.37 -11.88
CA PRO A 174 4.51 2.89 -13.25
C PRO A 174 4.87 1.40 -13.26
N ILE A 175 4.12 0.63 -14.05
CA ILE A 175 4.32 -0.78 -14.32
C ILE A 175 4.76 -0.87 -15.78
N ILE A 176 6.06 -1.07 -15.97
CA ILE A 176 6.75 -1.14 -17.26
C ILE A 176 7.27 -2.54 -17.51
N SER A 177 7.58 -2.89 -18.76
CA SER A 177 8.22 -4.17 -19.02
C SER A 177 9.55 -4.26 -18.27
N SER A 178 9.64 -5.26 -17.40
CA SER A 178 10.84 -5.61 -16.63
C SER A 178 11.52 -6.86 -17.21
N GLY A 179 11.09 -7.35 -18.37
CA GLY A 179 11.48 -8.65 -18.87
C GLY A 179 12.91 -8.72 -19.42
N THR A 180 13.58 -9.86 -19.19
CA THR A 180 14.85 -10.17 -19.87
C THR A 180 14.54 -10.83 -21.21
N LYS A 181 15.08 -10.30 -22.32
CA LYS A 181 14.94 -10.91 -23.64
C LYS A 181 16.05 -11.93 -23.88
N TYR A 182 15.69 -13.18 -24.16
CA TYR A 182 16.60 -14.22 -24.62
C TYR A 182 16.07 -14.80 -25.94
N ASN A 183 16.87 -14.73 -27.02
CA ASN A 183 16.45 -15.13 -28.37
C ASN A 183 15.12 -14.52 -28.84
N GLY A 184 14.86 -13.25 -28.51
CA GLY A 184 13.61 -12.56 -28.85
C GLY A 184 12.40 -12.92 -27.99
N ILE A 185 12.52 -13.91 -27.10
CA ILE A 185 11.50 -14.29 -26.12
C ILE A 185 11.76 -13.53 -24.82
N GLU A 186 10.73 -12.86 -24.32
CA GLU A 186 10.79 -12.09 -23.09
C GLU A 186 10.41 -12.96 -21.89
N PHE A 187 11.18 -12.91 -20.81
CA PHE A 187 10.96 -13.68 -19.58
C PHE A 187 10.76 -12.79 -18.36
N PRO A 188 9.98 -13.22 -17.34
CA PRO A 188 9.81 -12.50 -16.09
C PRO A 188 11.12 -12.43 -15.28
N SER A 189 11.64 -11.22 -15.09
CA SER A 189 12.77 -10.96 -14.17
C SER A 189 12.34 -10.97 -12.71
N GLY A 190 11.07 -10.65 -12.44
CA GLY A 190 10.52 -10.49 -11.10
C GLY A 190 11.12 -9.31 -10.32
N GLU A 191 11.78 -8.36 -10.98
CA GLU A 191 12.34 -7.16 -10.34
C GLU A 191 11.25 -6.25 -9.75
N ASP A 192 10.12 -6.17 -10.44
CA ASP A 192 8.93 -5.40 -10.02
C ASP A 192 8.05 -6.16 -9.02
N ARG A 193 8.50 -7.28 -8.44
CA ARG A 193 7.71 -8.06 -7.45
C ARG A 193 7.29 -7.25 -6.22
N THR A 194 8.09 -6.25 -5.85
CA THR A 194 7.87 -5.38 -4.69
C THR A 194 8.23 -3.94 -5.05
N LEU A 195 7.25 -3.05 -4.90
CA LEU A 195 7.39 -1.62 -5.15
C LEU A 195 7.31 -0.84 -3.83
N GLY A 196 7.92 0.34 -3.81
CA GLY A 196 7.91 1.24 -2.66
C GLY A 196 9.08 1.04 -1.69
N ARG A 197 8.92 1.52 -0.45
CA ARG A 197 9.94 1.48 0.61
C ARG A 197 9.51 0.52 1.71
N TRP A 198 10.43 0.14 2.61
CA TRP A 198 10.17 -0.85 3.68
C TRP A 198 8.91 -0.58 4.53
N TRP A 199 8.57 0.69 4.77
CA TRP A 199 7.38 1.13 5.53
C TRP A 199 6.12 1.32 4.68
N LEU A 200 6.25 1.36 3.35
CA LEU A 200 5.20 1.62 2.37
C LEU A 200 5.39 0.72 1.14
N ARG A 201 4.79 -0.48 1.16
CA ARG A 201 5.05 -1.51 0.15
C ARG A 201 3.83 -1.87 -0.66
N VAL A 202 4.05 -2.19 -1.93
CA VAL A 202 3.05 -2.79 -2.83
C VAL A 202 3.68 -4.07 -3.37
N ARG A 203 3.05 -5.23 -3.18
CA ARG A 203 3.61 -6.54 -3.59
C ARG A 203 2.79 -7.14 -4.71
N ALA A 204 3.44 -7.65 -5.75
CA ALA A 204 2.75 -8.20 -6.91
C ALA A 204 1.78 -9.34 -6.57
N GLU A 205 2.09 -10.14 -5.55
CA GLU A 205 1.22 -11.24 -5.07
C GLU A 205 -0.19 -10.80 -4.65
N ASP A 206 -0.34 -9.52 -4.28
CA ASP A 206 -1.58 -8.96 -3.76
C ASP A 206 -2.53 -8.47 -4.85
N TYR A 207 -2.15 -8.49 -6.12
CA TYR A 207 -2.89 -7.82 -7.20
C TYR A 207 -3.23 -8.77 -8.33
N LEU A 208 -4.23 -8.42 -9.15
CA LEU A 208 -4.70 -9.21 -10.29
C LEU A 208 -5.07 -10.65 -9.86
N GLU A 209 -4.46 -11.69 -10.43
CA GLU A 209 -4.56 -13.05 -9.91
C GLU A 209 -3.86 -13.17 -8.55
N ARG A 210 -4.46 -13.87 -7.57
CA ARG A 210 -3.79 -14.03 -6.26
C ARG A 210 -2.53 -14.88 -6.37
N GLY A 211 -1.48 -14.48 -5.67
CA GLY A 211 -0.21 -15.19 -5.69
C GLY A 211 0.62 -14.84 -6.93
N GLY A 212 1.45 -15.78 -7.40
CA GLY A 212 2.29 -15.56 -8.58
C GLY A 212 3.24 -14.36 -8.49
N GLY A 213 3.61 -13.93 -7.28
CA GLY A 213 4.44 -12.73 -7.07
C GLY A 213 5.83 -12.83 -7.72
N THR A 214 6.29 -14.04 -8.02
CA THR A 214 7.53 -14.31 -8.77
C THR A 214 7.50 -13.74 -10.19
N PHE A 215 6.32 -13.63 -10.80
CA PHE A 215 6.17 -13.11 -12.16
C PHE A 215 6.26 -11.58 -12.23
N GLY A 216 6.10 -10.87 -11.11
CA GLY A 216 6.05 -9.41 -11.10
C GLY A 216 4.68 -8.83 -11.45
N PHE A 217 4.54 -7.51 -11.44
CA PHE A 217 3.30 -6.83 -11.82
C PHE A 217 3.07 -6.85 -13.32
N TYR A 218 4.11 -6.55 -14.11
CA TYR A 218 4.00 -6.41 -15.56
C TYR A 218 3.48 -7.68 -16.22
N TRP A 219 4.07 -8.83 -15.88
CA TRP A 219 3.66 -10.11 -16.48
C TRP A 219 2.27 -10.53 -16.08
N LYS A 220 1.88 -10.30 -14.83
CA LYS A 220 0.52 -10.57 -14.38
C LYS A 220 -0.49 -9.69 -15.12
N LEU A 221 -0.15 -8.42 -15.31
CA LEU A 221 -0.96 -7.48 -16.07
C LEU A 221 -1.10 -7.92 -17.53
N ARG A 222 0.02 -8.27 -18.18
CA ARG A 222 0.05 -8.77 -19.56
C ARG A 222 -0.79 -10.03 -19.72
N THR A 223 -0.65 -11.00 -18.81
CA THR A 223 -1.47 -12.23 -18.82
C THR A 223 -2.96 -11.91 -18.69
N TYR A 224 -3.33 -11.00 -17.77
CA TYR A 224 -4.71 -10.57 -17.61
C TYR A 224 -5.26 -9.88 -18.87
N LEU A 225 -4.51 -8.93 -19.44
CA LEU A 225 -4.92 -8.19 -20.64
C LEU A 225 -5.11 -9.12 -21.85
N ARG A 226 -4.18 -10.06 -22.08
CA ARG A 226 -4.32 -11.08 -23.12
C ARG A 226 -5.54 -11.98 -22.90
N ALA A 227 -5.80 -12.37 -21.65
CA ALA A 227 -7.00 -13.14 -21.30
C ALA A 227 -8.31 -12.35 -21.49
N GLN A 228 -8.22 -11.03 -21.65
CA GLN A 228 -9.34 -10.14 -22.03
C GLN A 228 -9.29 -9.75 -23.51
N HIS A 229 -8.49 -10.43 -24.34
CA HIS A 229 -8.34 -10.18 -25.77
C HIS A 229 -7.79 -8.79 -26.12
N VAL A 230 -6.94 -8.22 -25.26
CA VAL A 230 -6.19 -7.00 -25.55
C VAL A 230 -4.81 -7.38 -26.07
N GLU A 231 -4.47 -6.91 -27.26
CA GLU A 231 -3.18 -7.19 -27.89
C GLU A 231 -2.06 -6.39 -27.21
N ASP A 232 -0.85 -6.98 -27.15
CA ASP A 232 0.31 -6.31 -26.55
C ASP A 232 0.76 -5.05 -27.32
N SER A 233 0.28 -4.86 -28.55
CA SER A 233 0.53 -3.64 -29.33
C SER A 233 -0.38 -2.47 -28.96
N GLU A 234 -1.48 -2.71 -28.24
CA GLU A 234 -2.46 -1.68 -27.86
C GLU A 234 -2.04 -0.87 -26.61
N TRP A 235 -1.00 -1.31 -25.90
CA TRP A 235 -0.55 -0.67 -24.66
C TRP A 235 0.97 -0.79 -24.51
N GLU A 236 1.57 0.16 -23.79
CA GLU A 236 3.01 0.20 -23.55
C GLU A 236 3.33 0.04 -22.05
N TYR A 237 2.56 0.71 -21.20
CA TYR A 237 2.72 0.61 -19.75
C TYR A 237 1.39 0.85 -19.01
N ALA A 238 1.36 0.55 -17.71
CA ALA A 238 0.25 0.93 -16.85
C ALA A 238 0.73 1.73 -15.64
N TYR A 239 -0.12 2.61 -15.10
CA TYR A 239 0.11 3.30 -13.86
C TYR A 239 -0.86 2.78 -12.79
N LEU A 240 -0.33 2.11 -11.77
CA LEU A 240 -1.11 1.53 -10.69
C LEU A 240 -1.28 2.54 -9.56
N VAL A 241 -2.51 2.95 -9.30
CA VAL A 241 -2.91 3.76 -8.13
C VAL A 241 -3.61 2.86 -7.12
N THR A 242 -2.97 2.68 -5.96
CA THR A 242 -3.42 1.71 -4.96
C THR A 242 -3.01 2.05 -3.54
N ALA A 243 -3.78 1.54 -2.57
CA ALA A 243 -3.45 1.70 -1.16
C ALA A 243 -2.29 0.74 -0.80
N PRO A 244 -1.17 1.28 -0.31
CA PRO A 244 0.00 0.48 0.03
C PRO A 244 -0.20 -0.29 1.34
N ARG A 245 0.62 -1.31 1.54
CA ARG A 245 0.86 -1.89 2.86
C ARG A 245 1.65 -0.91 3.70
N PHE A 246 1.08 -0.51 4.82
CA PHE A 246 1.75 0.30 5.83
C PHE A 246 2.25 -0.63 6.94
N PHE A 247 3.57 -0.75 7.10
CA PHE A 247 4.21 -1.73 8.00
C PHE A 247 3.64 -3.16 7.87
N GLY A 248 3.36 -3.59 6.63
CA GLY A 248 2.83 -4.93 6.32
C GLY A 248 1.31 -5.08 6.40
N TYR A 249 0.61 -4.16 7.05
CA TYR A 249 -0.86 -4.13 7.08
C TYR A 249 -1.40 -3.40 5.84
N ALA A 250 -2.35 -4.02 5.13
CA ALA A 250 -3.10 -3.38 4.06
C ALA A 250 -4.59 -3.62 4.21
N PHE A 251 -5.35 -2.55 3.97
CA PHE A 251 -6.77 -2.64 3.66
C PHE A 251 -7.01 -1.83 2.38
N ASN A 252 -7.27 -2.53 1.28
CA ASN A 252 -7.37 -1.96 -0.04
C ASN A 252 -8.67 -2.43 -0.73
N PRO A 253 -9.75 -1.62 -0.73
CA PRO A 253 -11.02 -2.00 -1.32
C PRO A 253 -11.02 -1.82 -2.84
N VAL A 254 -10.15 -0.95 -3.40
CA VAL A 254 -10.09 -0.71 -4.84
C VAL A 254 -8.72 -0.20 -5.28
N SER A 255 -8.22 -0.77 -6.37
CA SER A 255 -7.06 -0.28 -7.11
C SER A 255 -7.44 0.12 -8.52
N PHE A 256 -6.79 1.16 -9.03
CA PHE A 256 -7.00 1.69 -10.36
C PHE A 256 -5.74 1.50 -11.19
N TRP A 257 -5.86 0.82 -12.32
CA TRP A 257 -4.80 0.70 -13.29
C TRP A 257 -5.14 1.59 -14.47
N TYR A 258 -4.30 2.57 -14.76
CA TYR A 258 -4.41 3.43 -15.93
C TYR A 258 -3.50 2.87 -17.01
N VAL A 259 -4.04 2.35 -18.10
CA VAL A 259 -3.27 1.66 -19.16
C VAL A 259 -3.07 2.62 -20.33
N TYR A 260 -1.82 2.89 -20.66
CA TYR A 260 -1.41 3.84 -21.68
C TYR A 260 -0.79 3.13 -22.88
N ASP A 261 -0.95 3.69 -24.08
CA ASP A 261 -0.23 3.29 -25.29
C ASP A 261 1.17 3.93 -25.39
N ARG A 262 1.82 3.77 -26.54
CA ARG A 262 3.16 4.32 -26.82
C ARG A 262 3.15 5.83 -26.93
N GLU A 263 2.02 6.38 -27.36
CA GLU A 263 1.77 7.80 -27.54
C GLU A 263 1.32 8.49 -26.23
N HIS A 264 1.32 7.78 -25.10
CA HIS A 264 0.88 8.26 -23.78
C HIS A 264 -0.62 8.59 -23.70
N GLU A 265 -1.43 7.99 -24.55
CA GLU A 265 -2.88 8.09 -24.47
C GLU A 265 -3.46 7.05 -23.51
N LEU A 266 -4.34 7.49 -22.61
CA LEU A 266 -5.08 6.59 -21.73
C LEU A 266 -6.12 5.79 -22.54
N LYS A 267 -5.79 4.54 -22.89
CA LYS A 267 -6.66 3.66 -23.68
C LYS A 267 -7.65 2.89 -22.83
N LYS A 268 -7.19 2.34 -21.71
CA LYS A 268 -8.00 1.44 -20.87
C LYS A 268 -7.80 1.73 -19.39
N MET A 269 -8.79 1.34 -18.60
CA MET A 269 -8.66 1.30 -17.14
C MET A 269 -9.01 -0.07 -16.59
N ILE A 270 -8.29 -0.54 -15.59
CA ILE A 270 -8.70 -1.72 -14.82
C ILE A 270 -9.09 -1.28 -13.42
N LEU A 271 -10.33 -1.59 -13.03
CA LEU A 271 -10.81 -1.45 -11.67
C LEU A 271 -10.70 -2.79 -10.96
N GLU A 272 -9.72 -2.93 -10.08
CA GLU A 272 -9.59 -4.09 -9.21
C GLU A 272 -10.33 -3.81 -7.90
N VAL A 273 -11.49 -4.44 -7.72
CA VAL A 273 -12.36 -4.25 -6.56
C VAL A 273 -12.23 -5.44 -5.63
N ASN A 274 -11.91 -5.19 -4.37
CA ASN A 274 -11.81 -6.20 -3.31
C ASN A 274 -12.97 -6.01 -2.32
N ASN A 275 -13.48 -7.10 -1.76
CA ASN A 275 -14.49 -7.05 -0.70
C ASN A 275 -13.95 -7.52 0.66
N THR A 276 -14.73 -7.33 1.71
CA THR A 276 -14.37 -7.72 3.08
C THR A 276 -14.36 -9.24 3.31
N PHE A 277 -14.81 -10.03 2.33
CA PHE A 277 -14.77 -11.50 2.37
C PHE A 277 -13.49 -12.07 1.75
N GLY A 278 -12.58 -11.20 1.30
CA GLY A 278 -11.34 -11.62 0.65
C GLY A 278 -11.54 -12.09 -0.79
N GLU A 279 -12.63 -11.69 -1.45
CA GLU A 279 -12.87 -11.91 -2.87
C GLU A 279 -12.42 -10.69 -3.67
N ARG A 280 -12.20 -10.87 -4.97
CA ARG A 280 -11.76 -9.82 -5.90
C ARG A 280 -12.48 -9.93 -7.24
N ARG A 281 -12.80 -8.79 -7.83
CA ARG A 281 -13.30 -8.68 -9.20
C ARG A 281 -12.51 -7.61 -9.94
N MET A 282 -12.03 -7.94 -11.13
CA MET A 282 -11.35 -7.01 -12.03
C MET A 282 -12.31 -6.62 -13.16
N TYR A 283 -12.46 -5.33 -13.42
CA TYR A 283 -13.23 -4.82 -14.55
C TYR A 283 -12.28 -4.12 -15.50
N LEU A 284 -12.15 -4.61 -16.72
CA LEU A 284 -11.50 -3.89 -17.81
C LEU A 284 -12.50 -2.92 -18.44
N LEU A 285 -12.09 -1.67 -18.58
CA LEU A 285 -12.90 -0.56 -19.11
C LEU A 285 -12.18 0.03 -20.32
N ASP A 286 -12.95 0.43 -21.33
CA ASP A 286 -12.45 0.93 -22.62
C ASP A 286 -12.70 2.44 -22.80
N GLY A 287 -13.51 3.05 -21.92
CA GLY A 287 -13.69 4.51 -21.94
C GLY A 287 -14.48 5.01 -23.15
N SER A 288 -15.32 4.13 -23.72
CA SER A 288 -16.15 4.37 -24.91
C SER A 288 -17.55 4.89 -24.59
N SER A 289 -17.92 4.97 -23.30
CA SER A 289 -19.25 5.42 -22.89
C SER A 289 -19.33 6.96 -22.81
N PRO A 290 -20.38 7.60 -23.37
CA PRO A 290 -20.57 9.04 -23.28
C PRO A 290 -20.83 9.49 -21.83
N SER A 291 -20.31 10.67 -21.47
CA SER A 291 -20.48 11.27 -20.14
C SER A 291 -21.91 11.78 -19.93
N SER A 292 -22.83 10.93 -19.50
CA SER A 292 -24.17 11.38 -19.11
C SER A 292 -24.32 11.34 -17.58
N PRO A 293 -24.18 12.48 -16.86
CA PRO A 293 -24.74 12.60 -15.51
C PRO A 293 -26.28 12.60 -15.59
N PRO A 294 -26.99 12.30 -14.48
CA PRO A 294 -28.43 12.46 -14.46
C PRO A 294 -28.78 13.93 -14.64
N ARG A 295 -29.53 14.28 -15.71
CA ARG A 295 -30.26 15.53 -15.77
C ARG A 295 -31.44 15.40 -14.81
N THR A 296 -31.37 16.07 -13.66
CA THR A 296 -32.59 16.49 -12.97
C THR A 296 -33.27 17.54 -13.86
N SER A 297 -34.58 17.43 -14.04
CA SER A 297 -35.38 18.27 -14.94
C SER A 297 -35.50 19.75 -14.53
N ASP A 298 -34.91 20.18 -13.41
CA ASP A 298 -35.21 21.48 -12.81
C ASP A 298 -33.95 22.29 -12.50
N SER A 299 -33.16 22.64 -13.51
CA SER A 299 -32.14 23.69 -13.36
C SER A 299 -32.19 24.61 -14.57
N GLU A 300 -32.86 25.74 -14.37
CA GLU A 300 -32.93 26.88 -15.29
C GLU A 300 -31.54 27.31 -15.75
N GLN A 301 -31.51 27.80 -16.99
CA GLN A 301 -30.38 28.44 -17.63
C GLN A 301 -29.85 29.57 -16.74
N THR A 302 -28.59 29.48 -16.34
CA THR A 302 -27.79 30.68 -16.07
C THR A 302 -26.65 30.69 -17.07
N SER A 303 -26.89 31.41 -18.16
CA SER A 303 -25.89 31.89 -19.10
C SER A 303 -24.88 32.80 -18.40
N GLY A 304 -23.58 32.60 -18.66
CA GLY A 304 -22.55 33.61 -18.44
C GLY A 304 -21.44 33.21 -17.48
N SER A 305 -20.31 32.78 -18.04
CA SER A 305 -18.99 33.41 -17.88
C SER A 305 -17.93 32.50 -18.52
N GLU A 306 -17.57 32.84 -19.75
CA GLU A 306 -16.32 32.42 -20.37
C GLU A 306 -15.16 32.91 -19.48
N GLY A 307 -14.23 32.02 -19.15
CA GLY A 307 -13.13 32.34 -18.23
C GLY A 307 -12.04 31.28 -18.23
N GLN A 308 -11.03 31.52 -19.07
CA GLN A 308 -9.67 30.99 -19.03
C GLN A 308 -9.43 29.50 -19.33
N GLU A 309 -9.29 29.23 -20.63
CA GLU A 309 -8.48 28.12 -21.16
C GLU A 309 -7.04 28.20 -20.61
N SER A 310 -6.70 27.27 -19.72
CA SER A 310 -5.30 26.90 -19.52
C SER A 310 -4.91 25.94 -20.64
N GLN A 311 -3.99 26.38 -21.49
CA GLN A 311 -3.44 25.63 -22.62
C GLN A 311 -2.92 24.26 -22.17
N VAL A 312 -3.71 23.22 -22.40
CA VAL A 312 -3.31 21.82 -22.40
C VAL A 312 -3.31 21.39 -23.88
N PRO A 313 -2.31 20.67 -24.38
CA PRO A 313 -2.28 20.26 -25.77
C PRO A 313 -3.56 19.49 -26.11
N VAL A 314 -4.16 19.88 -27.23
CA VAL A 314 -5.29 19.22 -27.88
C VAL A 314 -4.82 17.82 -28.27
N GLU A 315 -5.16 16.79 -27.48
CA GLU A 315 -5.46 15.40 -27.92
C GLU A 315 -5.50 14.35 -26.78
N ALA A 316 -5.02 14.63 -25.57
CA ALA A 316 -5.16 13.68 -24.47
C ALA A 316 -6.57 13.71 -23.85
N LYS A 317 -7.31 12.58 -23.83
CA LYS A 317 -8.58 12.45 -23.09
C LYS A 317 -8.36 12.83 -21.61
N SER A 318 -8.80 14.03 -21.23
CA SER A 318 -8.68 14.52 -19.84
C SER A 318 -9.54 13.73 -18.86
N LYS A 319 -10.58 13.05 -19.36
CA LYS A 319 -11.56 12.29 -18.58
C LYS A 319 -11.82 10.93 -19.24
N PHE A 320 -11.98 9.93 -18.40
CA PHE A 320 -12.29 8.56 -18.78
C PHE A 320 -13.64 8.15 -18.16
N THR A 321 -14.60 7.75 -18.99
CA THR A 321 -15.95 7.39 -18.56
C THR A 321 -16.37 6.05 -19.10
N ASP A 322 -16.92 5.22 -18.22
CA ASP A 322 -17.44 3.91 -18.61
C ASP A 322 -18.63 3.46 -17.76
N VAL A 323 -19.46 2.57 -18.29
CA VAL A 323 -20.61 2.00 -17.60
C VAL A 323 -20.62 0.48 -17.77
N TRP A 324 -20.71 -0.26 -16.67
CA TRP A 324 -20.73 -1.72 -16.70
C TRP A 324 -21.74 -2.29 -15.72
N MET A 325 -22.13 -3.54 -15.96
CA MET A 325 -23.06 -4.24 -15.09
C MET A 325 -22.40 -4.64 -13.78
N LYS A 326 -23.12 -4.44 -12.68
CA LYS A 326 -22.68 -4.92 -11.38
C LYS A 326 -22.89 -6.43 -11.30
N ASP A 327 -21.82 -7.17 -11.04
CA ASP A 327 -21.86 -8.62 -10.79
C ASP A 327 -21.18 -9.01 -9.47
N PHE A 328 -20.59 -8.05 -8.75
CA PHE A 328 -19.79 -8.29 -7.56
C PHE A 328 -20.45 -7.81 -6.26
N HIS A 329 -20.37 -8.65 -5.21
CA HIS A 329 -20.93 -8.37 -3.90
C HIS A 329 -19.91 -7.66 -2.99
N VAL A 330 -19.85 -6.34 -3.10
CA VAL A 330 -18.90 -5.51 -2.34
C VAL A 330 -19.37 -5.23 -0.91
N SER A 331 -20.70 -5.11 -0.70
CA SER A 331 -21.27 -4.70 0.58
C SER A 331 -22.58 -5.41 0.86
N PRO A 332 -22.83 -5.86 2.10
CA PRO A 332 -24.09 -6.49 2.50
C PRO A 332 -25.30 -5.56 2.35
N PHE A 333 -25.08 -4.25 2.23
CA PHE A 333 -26.16 -3.25 2.11
C PHE A 333 -26.58 -2.97 0.66
N ASN A 334 -26.07 -3.73 -0.31
CA ASN A 334 -26.45 -3.61 -1.71
C ASN A 334 -26.51 -5.01 -2.36
N SER A 335 -27.58 -5.28 -3.08
CA SER A 335 -27.64 -6.45 -3.98
C SER A 335 -26.63 -6.32 -5.13
N ARG A 336 -26.41 -7.41 -5.85
CA ARG A 336 -25.62 -7.41 -7.10
C ARG A 336 -26.37 -6.78 -8.29
N LYS A 337 -27.65 -6.43 -8.17
CA LYS A 337 -28.41 -5.84 -9.28
C LYS A 337 -28.02 -4.38 -9.53
N GLY A 338 -28.05 -3.97 -10.80
CA GLY A 338 -27.79 -2.61 -11.26
C GLY A 338 -26.52 -2.50 -12.08
N SER A 339 -26.04 -1.28 -12.25
CA SER A 339 -24.84 -0.96 -13.00
C SER A 339 -23.95 0.00 -12.23
N TYR A 340 -22.67 0.02 -12.57
CA TYR A 340 -21.72 1.03 -12.13
C TYR A 340 -21.43 1.97 -13.29
N ALA A 341 -21.24 3.24 -12.98
CA ALA A 341 -20.70 4.23 -13.90
C ALA A 341 -19.43 4.83 -13.29
N LEU A 342 -18.34 4.84 -14.04
CA LEU A 342 -17.08 5.50 -13.69
C LEU A 342 -16.99 6.85 -14.38
N LYS A 343 -16.51 7.84 -13.62
CA LYS A 343 -15.93 9.06 -14.15
C LYS A 343 -14.57 9.24 -13.47
N ALA A 344 -13.50 9.01 -14.22
CA ALA A 344 -12.13 9.13 -13.76
C ALA A 344 -11.43 10.28 -14.49
N GLN A 345 -10.60 11.02 -13.78
CA GLN A 345 -9.67 11.96 -14.36
C GLN A 345 -8.40 11.22 -14.80
N ASN A 346 -7.85 11.56 -15.98
CA ASN A 346 -6.52 11.10 -16.36
C ASN A 346 -5.48 11.84 -15.50
N PRO A 347 -4.74 11.14 -14.60
CA PRO A 347 -3.78 11.80 -13.71
C PRO A 347 -2.52 12.31 -14.44
N PHE A 348 -2.21 11.73 -15.59
CA PHE A 348 -1.05 12.09 -16.42
C PHE A 348 -1.52 12.26 -17.87
N PRO A 349 -1.93 13.49 -18.27
CA PRO A 349 -2.19 13.80 -19.68
C PRO A 349 -0.92 13.83 -20.53
N CYS A 350 0.23 14.05 -19.90
CA CYS A 350 1.56 13.93 -20.48
C CYS A 350 2.53 13.37 -19.42
N VAL A 351 3.67 12.81 -19.87
CA VAL A 351 4.62 12.11 -18.97
C VAL A 351 5.14 13.04 -17.87
N ASP A 352 5.55 14.25 -18.24
CA ASP A 352 6.13 15.25 -17.33
C ASP A 352 5.10 16.15 -16.65
N TYR A 353 3.84 15.67 -16.53
CA TYR A 353 2.78 16.45 -15.91
C TYR A 353 3.09 16.77 -14.43
N ARG A 354 3.21 18.06 -14.12
CA ARG A 354 3.70 18.53 -12.81
C ARG A 354 2.72 18.34 -11.66
N ASN A 355 1.43 18.39 -11.93
CA ASN A 355 0.38 18.41 -10.90
C ASN A 355 -0.61 17.24 -11.05
N PRO A 356 -0.14 15.98 -11.00
CA PRO A 356 -1.04 14.84 -11.16
C PRO A 356 -2.04 14.78 -10.01
N MET A 357 -3.30 14.55 -10.35
CA MET A 357 -4.41 14.46 -9.41
C MET A 357 -5.23 13.20 -9.69
N ILE A 358 -5.64 12.52 -8.62
CA ILE A 358 -6.60 11.43 -8.69
C ILE A 358 -7.97 12.04 -8.46
N ASP A 359 -8.94 11.77 -9.34
CA ASP A 359 -10.36 12.04 -9.10
C ASP A 359 -11.19 10.98 -9.81
N ASN A 360 -11.53 9.93 -9.06
CA ASN A 360 -12.29 8.79 -9.56
C ASN A 360 -13.62 8.73 -8.82
N THR A 361 -14.71 8.85 -9.57
CA THR A 361 -16.08 8.76 -9.06
C THR A 361 -16.74 7.52 -9.63
N ILE A 362 -17.19 6.62 -8.75
CA ILE A 362 -17.97 5.43 -9.09
C ILE A 362 -19.40 5.63 -8.59
N THR A 363 -20.36 5.62 -9.51
CA THR A 363 -21.79 5.73 -9.20
C THR A 363 -22.45 4.38 -9.37
N LEU A 364 -23.03 3.86 -8.29
CA LEU A 364 -23.92 2.70 -8.33
C LEU A 364 -25.33 3.15 -8.74
N LYS A 365 -25.80 2.64 -9.86
CA LYS A 365 -27.17 2.82 -10.35
C LYS A 365 -28.02 1.58 -10.06
N SER A 366 -29.31 1.81 -9.84
CA SER A 366 -30.32 0.76 -9.72
C SER A 366 -30.59 0.11 -11.08
N SER A 367 -31.27 -1.03 -11.12
CA SER A 367 -31.78 -1.62 -12.36
C SER A 367 -32.79 -0.73 -13.09
N LYS A 368 -33.37 0.25 -12.38
CA LYS A 368 -34.24 1.30 -12.93
C LYS A 368 -33.48 2.59 -13.28
N ASP A 369 -32.16 2.54 -13.43
CA ASP A 369 -31.24 3.68 -13.69
C ASP A 369 -31.20 4.81 -12.63
N HIS A 370 -31.77 4.60 -11.44
CA HIS A 370 -31.71 5.57 -10.35
C HIS A 370 -30.37 5.49 -9.60
N GLY A 371 -29.71 6.63 -9.37
CA GLY A 371 -28.50 6.70 -8.55
C GLY A 371 -28.73 6.26 -7.10
N LYS A 372 -28.04 5.21 -6.64
CA LYS A 372 -28.18 4.68 -5.28
C LYS A 372 -27.06 5.15 -4.36
N LEU A 373 -25.83 5.10 -4.84
CA LEU A 373 -24.64 5.41 -4.07
C LEU A 373 -23.57 5.99 -4.98
N VAL A 374 -22.92 7.06 -4.52
CA VAL A 374 -21.76 7.65 -5.17
C VAL A 374 -20.57 7.47 -4.25
N ALA A 375 -19.52 6.84 -4.75
CA ALA A 375 -18.22 6.74 -4.08
C ALA A 375 -17.21 7.55 -4.87
N ARG A 376 -16.55 8.52 -4.23
CA ARG A 376 -15.53 9.35 -4.87
C ARG A 376 -14.22 9.23 -4.11
N LEU A 377 -13.14 9.00 -4.84
CA LEU A 377 -11.77 9.05 -4.37
C LEU A 377 -11.07 10.20 -5.08
N TYR A 378 -10.66 11.23 -4.33
CA TYR A 378 -10.00 12.39 -4.91
C TYR A 378 -8.79 12.84 -4.09
N SER A 379 -7.80 13.42 -4.77
CA SER A 379 -6.62 14.02 -4.15
C SER A 379 -6.99 15.30 -3.41
N THR A 380 -6.56 15.43 -2.15
CA THR A 380 -6.79 16.64 -1.33
C THR A 380 -5.62 17.62 -1.39
N GLY A 381 -4.47 17.20 -1.89
CA GLY A 381 -3.27 18.02 -1.96
C GLY A 381 -2.34 17.59 -3.10
N LYS A 382 -1.19 18.25 -3.19
CA LYS A 382 -0.16 17.93 -4.20
C LYS A 382 0.37 16.52 -4.02
N ALA A 383 0.57 15.83 -5.14
CA ALA A 383 1.26 14.54 -5.15
C ALA A 383 2.69 14.71 -4.63
N ILE A 384 3.12 13.77 -3.79
CA ILE A 384 4.42 13.80 -3.13
C ILE A 384 5.36 12.85 -3.86
N ASP A 385 6.55 13.34 -4.22
CA ASP A 385 7.60 12.54 -4.82
C ASP A 385 8.30 11.66 -3.77
N THR A 386 8.40 10.35 -4.04
CA THR A 386 9.04 9.38 -3.14
C THR A 386 10.55 9.60 -2.98
N ASP A 387 11.15 10.28 -3.95
CA ASP A 387 12.59 10.51 -4.02
C ASP A 387 13.00 11.81 -3.31
N GLN A 388 12.07 12.75 -3.19
CA GLN A 388 12.34 14.08 -2.60
C GLN A 388 12.06 14.15 -1.09
N LEU A 389 11.42 13.12 -0.50
CA LEU A 389 11.04 13.12 0.91
C LEU A 389 12.24 13.18 1.88
N GLY A 390 13.43 12.72 1.48
CA GLY A 390 14.60 12.60 2.37
C GLY A 390 14.29 11.80 3.64
N LEU A 391 15.18 11.81 4.64
CA LEU A 391 14.91 11.14 5.91
C LEU A 391 13.87 11.90 6.76
N PHE A 392 14.05 13.22 6.89
CA PHE A 392 13.21 14.06 7.75
C PHE A 392 11.78 14.20 7.22
N GLY A 393 11.60 14.40 5.91
CA GLY A 393 10.27 14.44 5.30
C GLY A 393 9.57 13.09 5.35
N THR A 394 10.31 11.98 5.20
CA THR A 394 9.78 10.62 5.45
C THR A 394 9.28 10.47 6.89
N MET A 395 10.07 10.89 7.89
CA MET A 395 9.66 10.81 9.30
C MET A 395 8.41 11.66 9.58
N ARG A 396 8.36 12.90 9.08
CA ARG A 396 7.18 13.76 9.18
C ARG A 396 5.95 13.13 8.50
N PHE A 397 6.14 12.51 7.33
CA PHE A 397 5.07 11.84 6.61
C PHE A 397 4.53 10.64 7.40
N ILE A 398 5.41 9.76 7.87
CA ILE A 398 5.03 8.61 8.71
C ILE A 398 4.28 9.12 9.94
N LEU A 399 4.80 10.09 10.69
CA LEU A 399 4.16 10.62 11.90
C LEU A 399 2.77 11.23 11.66
N SER A 400 2.51 11.76 10.46
CA SER A 400 1.20 12.34 10.11
C SER A 400 0.20 11.33 9.53
N TRP A 401 0.69 10.30 8.81
CA TRP A 401 -0.17 9.35 8.07
C TRP A 401 -0.22 7.94 8.63
N TRP A 402 0.63 7.59 9.61
CA TRP A 402 0.73 6.21 10.09
C TRP A 402 -0.58 5.63 10.60
N TRP A 403 -1.43 6.46 11.21
CA TRP A 403 -2.68 6.04 11.82
C TRP A 403 -3.80 5.79 10.79
N VAL A 404 -3.72 6.39 9.60
CA VAL A 404 -4.83 6.40 8.61
C VAL A 404 -5.15 4.98 8.15
N GLY A 405 -4.13 4.18 7.81
CA GLY A 405 -4.31 2.80 7.39
C GLY A 405 -4.98 1.93 8.46
N PHE A 406 -4.49 2.00 9.71
CA PHE A 406 -5.00 1.20 10.82
C PHE A 406 -6.45 1.54 11.21
N VAL A 407 -6.84 2.81 11.10
CA VAL A 407 -8.18 3.27 11.50
C VAL A 407 -9.22 3.11 10.38
N THR A 408 -8.81 2.82 9.15
CA THR A 408 -9.72 2.68 8.00
C THR A 408 -10.73 1.53 8.20
N PHE A 409 -10.28 0.33 8.57
CA PHE A 409 -11.18 -0.80 8.77
C PHE A 409 -12.14 -0.62 9.97
N PRO A 410 -11.68 -0.18 11.16
CA PRO A 410 -12.59 0.18 12.26
C PRO A 410 -13.64 1.23 11.88
N ARG A 411 -13.27 2.24 11.06
CA ARG A 411 -14.24 3.22 10.55
C ARG A 411 -15.32 2.57 9.69
N ILE A 412 -14.94 1.63 8.82
CA ILE A 412 -15.89 0.90 7.96
C ILE A 412 -16.87 0.09 8.82
N ILE A 413 -16.39 -0.61 9.85
CA ILE A 413 -17.25 -1.33 10.80
C ILE A 413 -18.22 -0.38 11.50
N ARG A 414 -17.73 0.77 11.98
CA ARG A 414 -18.56 1.77 12.65
C ARG A 414 -19.68 2.31 11.75
N GLU A 415 -19.37 2.59 10.49
CA GLU A 415 -20.37 3.06 9.53
C GLU A 415 -21.36 1.94 9.15
N ALA A 416 -20.88 0.69 8.98
CA ALA A 416 -21.76 -0.47 8.79
C ALA A 416 -22.73 -0.66 9.96
N PHE A 417 -22.25 -0.53 11.20
CA PHE A 417 -23.07 -0.60 12.42
C PHE A 417 -24.15 0.49 12.43
N LYS A 418 -23.80 1.75 12.10
CA LYS A 418 -24.78 2.84 12.01
C LYS A 418 -25.85 2.57 10.96
N ILE A 419 -25.46 2.05 9.79
CA ILE A 419 -26.41 1.74 8.71
C ILE A 419 -27.35 0.59 9.12
N PHE A 420 -26.82 -0.44 9.76
CA PHE A 420 -27.62 -1.58 10.20
C PHE A 420 -28.58 -1.20 11.34
N PHE A 421 -28.06 -0.69 12.47
CA PHE A 421 -28.87 -0.44 13.65
C PHE A 421 -29.68 0.85 13.59
N LYS A 422 -29.09 1.96 13.12
CA LYS A 422 -29.78 3.27 13.10
C LYS A 422 -30.63 3.48 11.85
N ARG A 423 -30.14 3.05 10.68
CA ARG A 423 -30.86 3.25 9.41
C ARG A 423 -31.72 2.04 9.00
N LYS A 424 -31.63 0.91 9.72
CA LYS A 424 -32.41 -0.33 9.50
C LYS A 424 -32.40 -0.76 8.03
N LEU A 425 -31.23 -0.69 7.40
CA LEU A 425 -31.10 -1.06 6.00
C LEU A 425 -31.13 -2.59 5.84
N HIS A 426 -31.78 -3.07 4.77
CA HIS A 426 -31.80 -4.48 4.44
C HIS A 426 -30.37 -5.02 4.24
N VAL A 427 -30.08 -6.16 4.89
CA VAL A 427 -28.83 -6.91 4.73
C VAL A 427 -29.04 -8.04 3.73
N TRP A 428 -28.27 -8.01 2.66
CA TRP A 428 -28.21 -9.07 1.66
C TRP A 428 -27.17 -10.09 2.11
N PHE A 429 -27.55 -11.36 2.11
CA PHE A 429 -26.61 -12.45 2.39
C PHE A 429 -25.55 -12.54 1.28
N ARG A 430 -24.37 -13.00 1.69
CA ARG A 430 -23.25 -13.22 0.79
C ARG A 430 -23.65 -14.29 -0.24
N PRO A 431 -23.63 -13.97 -1.54
CA PRO A 431 -23.87 -14.95 -2.58
C PRO A 431 -22.61 -15.78 -2.89
N GLU A 432 -22.79 -16.86 -3.64
CA GLU A 432 -21.65 -17.62 -4.20
C GLU A 432 -20.79 -16.75 -5.13
N VAL A 433 -19.49 -17.06 -5.11
CA VAL A 433 -18.46 -16.40 -5.92
C VAL A 433 -18.67 -16.81 -7.37
N LEU A 434 -18.76 -15.83 -8.26
CA LEU A 434 -18.87 -16.09 -9.70
C LEU A 434 -17.52 -16.48 -10.29
N THR A 435 -17.52 -17.23 -11.39
CA THR A 435 -16.30 -17.61 -12.13
C THR A 435 -15.51 -16.41 -12.64
N SER A 436 -16.17 -15.27 -12.86
CA SER A 436 -15.54 -14.00 -13.23
C SER A 436 -14.78 -13.31 -12.08
N SER A 437 -14.91 -13.83 -10.85
CA SER A 437 -14.30 -13.28 -9.63
C SER A 437 -13.25 -14.23 -9.06
N VAL A 438 -12.20 -13.67 -8.46
CA VAL A 438 -11.17 -14.43 -7.75
C VAL A 438 -11.61 -14.63 -6.31
N GLY A 439 -11.89 -15.88 -5.95
CA GLY A 439 -12.25 -16.28 -4.59
C GLY A 439 -11.17 -16.00 -3.55
N ARG A 440 -11.51 -16.16 -2.27
CA ARG A 440 -10.53 -16.12 -1.18
C ARG A 440 -9.63 -17.35 -1.23
N LEU A 441 -8.47 -17.25 -0.60
CA LEU A 441 -7.63 -18.43 -0.39
C LEU A 441 -8.39 -19.45 0.49
N PRO A 442 -8.26 -20.75 0.20
CA PRO A 442 -8.80 -21.78 1.06
C PRO A 442 -8.09 -21.70 2.42
N THR A 443 -8.85 -21.97 3.48
CA THR A 443 -8.29 -22.14 4.82
C THR A 443 -7.55 -23.48 4.89
N SER A 444 -6.71 -23.66 5.90
CA SER A 444 -6.01 -24.94 6.12
C SER A 444 -6.94 -26.14 6.36
N ALA A 445 -8.23 -25.90 6.62
CA ALA A 445 -9.26 -26.94 6.74
C ALA A 445 -9.97 -27.24 5.41
N GLU A 446 -9.79 -26.39 4.39
CA GLU A 446 -10.38 -26.53 3.05
C GLU A 446 -9.37 -26.97 1.99
N MET A 447 -8.07 -27.06 2.36
CA MET A 447 -7.01 -27.70 1.58
C MET A 447 -6.83 -29.14 2.07
#